data_AF-A0A1W2G9H3-F1
#
_entry.id   AF-A0A1W2G9H3-F1
#
_cell.length_a   1.000
_cell.length_b   1.000
_cell.length_c   1.000
_cell.angle_alpha   90.00
_cell.angle_beta   90.00
_cell.angle_gamma   90.00
#
_symmetry.space_group_name_H-M   'P 1'
#
loop_
_entity.id
_entity.type
_entity.pdbx_description
1 polymer ?
#
loop_
_entity_poly.entity_id
_entity_poly.type
_entity_poly.pdbx_seq_one_letter_code
_entity_poly.pdbx_strand_id
1 'polypeptide(L)'
;MFFSILGEAKYFLFDMAAFKPDFNNKHIAQLGYAMLFGISSYLLGFVQFKVPGLSGVATDFREIPLLISLFYLKNPLYLIVECVFTTMNTAPNGSYLANFLMHFISLIVGYYYYSIVYRKNYNYYIQGLLWVILTLIYYGVFLAPAIIIVNMVSGISQEPSFWVNYLDVMFTARFEMVSSSFVTSIFLIQFQIRRSLEKHKKNLESDVKERTAELAHANAELKTMNDNLDQLVKKRTQKVHEQYDQMLKYANLNSHEVRAPLSRMQGLMSIIIEEPDMQSKMELIEKLKISSEELDAIVIQMNQILESELIKGKKKV
;
A
#
# COMPACT_ATOMS: atom_id res chain seq x y z
N MET A 1 -31.12 27.69 -11.72
CA MET A 1 -31.82 26.39 -11.93
C MET A 1 -30.90 25.33 -12.54
N PHE A 2 -30.33 25.54 -13.73
CA PHE A 2 -29.42 24.59 -14.39
C PHE A 2 -28.23 24.14 -13.52
N PHE A 3 -27.53 25.08 -12.85
CA PHE A 3 -26.43 24.75 -11.93
C PHE A 3 -26.88 24.02 -10.65
N SER A 4 -28.13 24.20 -10.21
CA SER A 4 -28.71 23.49 -9.06
C SER A 4 -29.04 22.04 -9.43
N ILE A 5 -29.63 21.84 -10.61
CA ILE A 5 -29.91 20.51 -11.18
C ILE A 5 -28.60 19.76 -11.45
N LEU A 6 -27.57 20.45 -11.96
CA LEU A 6 -26.23 19.86 -12.09
C LEU A 6 -25.59 19.51 -10.75
N GLY A 7 -25.84 20.30 -9.70
CA GLY A 7 -25.40 20.02 -8.35
C GLY A 7 -26.00 18.72 -7.81
N GLU A 8 -27.31 18.55 -7.92
CA GLU A 8 -28.00 17.32 -7.48
C GLU A 8 -27.71 16.11 -8.38
N ALA A 9 -27.65 16.31 -9.70
CA ALA A 9 -27.23 15.26 -10.64
C ALA A 9 -25.79 14.81 -10.39
N LYS A 10 -24.90 15.72 -9.94
CA LYS A 10 -23.55 15.37 -9.51
C LYS A 10 -23.57 14.42 -8.31
N TYR A 11 -24.39 14.66 -7.29
CA TYR A 11 -24.50 13.75 -6.14
C TYR A 11 -25.11 12.40 -6.56
N PHE A 12 -26.15 12.42 -7.40
CA PHE A 12 -26.79 11.20 -7.89
C PHE A 12 -25.85 10.31 -8.72
N LEU A 13 -25.16 10.89 -9.71
CA LEU A 13 -24.17 10.16 -10.52
C LEU A 13 -22.96 9.73 -9.67
N PHE A 14 -22.62 10.48 -8.63
CA PHE A 14 -21.54 10.14 -7.70
C PHE A 14 -21.92 8.95 -6.81
N ASP A 15 -23.12 8.91 -6.28
CA ASP A 15 -23.62 7.81 -5.47
C ASP A 15 -23.81 6.55 -6.31
N MET A 16 -24.25 6.69 -7.56
CA MET A 16 -24.24 5.59 -8.53
C MET A 16 -22.83 5.09 -8.84
N ALA A 17 -21.84 5.98 -8.97
CA ALA A 17 -20.45 5.59 -9.17
C ALA A 17 -19.83 4.91 -7.92
N ALA A 18 -20.35 5.21 -6.73
CA ALA A 18 -19.96 4.58 -5.47
C ALA A 18 -20.64 3.21 -5.25
N PHE A 19 -21.72 2.93 -5.98
CA PHE A 19 -22.36 1.61 -5.98
C PHE A 19 -21.40 0.56 -6.55
N LYS A 20 -20.73 -0.15 -5.64
CA LYS A 20 -19.99 -1.38 -5.95
C LYS A 20 -20.86 -2.54 -5.48
N PRO A 21 -21.63 -3.17 -6.37
CA PRO A 21 -22.40 -4.33 -5.99
C PRO A 21 -21.43 -5.40 -5.49
N ASP A 22 -21.55 -5.78 -4.22
CA ASP A 22 -20.73 -6.82 -3.57
C ASP A 22 -21.23 -8.21 -3.99
N PHE A 23 -21.24 -8.44 -5.30
CA PHE A 23 -21.57 -9.74 -5.86
C PHE A 23 -20.29 -10.52 -6.11
N ASN A 24 -20.17 -11.68 -5.48
CA ASN A 24 -19.12 -12.66 -5.78
C ASN A 24 -19.09 -13.04 -7.28
N ASN A 25 -20.21 -12.91 -7.99
CA ASN A 25 -20.30 -13.20 -9.42
C ASN A 25 -20.17 -11.93 -10.28
N LYS A 26 -19.11 -11.90 -11.11
CA LYS A 26 -18.82 -10.82 -12.06
C LYS A 26 -19.96 -10.54 -13.03
N HIS A 27 -20.72 -11.55 -13.46
CA HIS A 27 -21.84 -11.37 -14.39
C HIS A 27 -23.02 -10.67 -13.74
N ILE A 28 -23.30 -10.97 -12.47
CA ILE A 28 -24.37 -10.31 -11.71
C ILE A 28 -24.01 -8.84 -11.48
N ALA A 29 -22.74 -8.53 -11.15
CA ALA A 29 -22.28 -7.16 -11.04
C ALA A 29 -22.43 -6.38 -12.36
N GLN A 30 -22.07 -6.97 -13.49
CA GLN A 30 -22.22 -6.35 -14.81
C GLN A 30 -23.69 -6.12 -15.20
N LEU A 31 -24.56 -7.09 -14.92
CA LEU A 31 -25.99 -6.94 -15.10
C LEU A 31 -26.56 -5.83 -14.21
N GLY A 32 -26.12 -5.75 -12.95
CA GLY A 32 -26.48 -4.69 -12.03
C GLY A 32 -26.12 -3.30 -12.55
N TYR A 33 -24.91 -3.11 -13.07
CA TYR A 33 -24.53 -1.85 -13.72
C TYR A 33 -25.38 -1.54 -14.96
N ALA A 34 -25.63 -2.53 -15.82
CA ALA A 34 -26.44 -2.32 -17.02
C ALA A 34 -27.89 -1.91 -16.69
N MET A 35 -28.50 -2.53 -15.68
CA MET A 35 -29.82 -2.13 -15.18
C MET A 35 -29.77 -0.72 -14.58
N LEU A 36 -28.75 -0.42 -13.76
CA LEU A 36 -28.58 0.88 -13.11
C LEU A 36 -28.51 2.02 -14.14
N PHE A 37 -27.64 1.89 -15.15
CA PHE A 37 -27.49 2.91 -16.19
C PHE A 37 -28.68 2.95 -17.15
N GLY A 38 -29.27 1.80 -17.48
CA GLY A 38 -30.50 1.75 -18.27
C GLY A 38 -31.68 2.46 -17.60
N ILE A 39 -31.91 2.21 -16.30
CA ILE A 39 -32.95 2.90 -15.52
C ILE A 39 -32.65 4.40 -15.42
N SER A 40 -31.39 4.78 -15.19
CA SER A 40 -30.99 6.19 -15.20
C SER A 40 -31.22 6.87 -16.54
N SER A 41 -30.92 6.17 -17.65
CA SER A 41 -31.18 6.65 -19.00
C SER A 41 -32.67 6.85 -19.24
N TYR A 42 -33.49 5.88 -18.84
CA TYR A 42 -34.95 5.97 -18.87
C TYR A 42 -35.46 7.20 -18.10
N LEU A 43 -35.00 7.39 -16.86
CA LEU A 43 -35.40 8.51 -15.99
C LEU A 43 -34.95 9.87 -16.56
N LEU A 44 -33.71 9.97 -17.01
CA LEU A 44 -33.17 11.21 -17.59
C LEU A 44 -33.78 11.56 -18.95
N GLY A 45 -34.37 10.58 -19.65
CA GLY A 45 -35.16 10.84 -20.86
C GLY A 45 -36.45 11.64 -20.60
N PHE A 46 -36.94 11.72 -19.35
CA PHE A 46 -38.07 12.60 -19.01
C PHE A 46 -37.66 14.06 -18.85
N VAL A 47 -36.36 14.35 -18.73
CA VAL A 47 -35.84 15.72 -18.61
C VAL A 47 -35.65 16.29 -20.01
N GLN A 48 -36.75 16.77 -20.59
CA GLN A 48 -36.79 17.25 -21.97
C GLN A 48 -36.52 18.75 -22.10
N PHE A 49 -35.77 19.12 -23.14
CA PHE A 49 -35.53 20.49 -23.56
C PHE A 49 -36.24 20.74 -24.88
N LYS A 50 -37.17 21.69 -24.88
CA LYS A 50 -37.81 22.16 -26.12
C LYS A 50 -36.90 23.17 -26.79
N VAL A 51 -36.59 22.94 -28.06
CA VAL A 51 -35.86 23.90 -28.87
C VAL A 51 -36.85 24.93 -29.44
N PRO A 52 -36.67 26.24 -29.17
CA PRO A 52 -37.54 27.26 -29.75
C PRO A 52 -37.50 27.19 -31.29
N GLY A 53 -38.68 27.09 -31.92
CA GLY A 53 -38.82 27.06 -33.38
C GLY A 53 -38.97 25.68 -34.02
N LEU A 54 -38.90 24.58 -33.26
CA LEU A 54 -39.13 23.22 -33.76
C LEU A 54 -40.24 22.53 -32.97
N SER A 55 -41.43 22.42 -33.55
CA SER A 55 -42.58 21.76 -32.90
C SER A 55 -42.41 20.23 -32.93
N GLY A 56 -42.46 19.59 -31.77
CA GLY A 56 -42.45 18.12 -31.65
C GLY A 56 -41.08 17.48 -31.52
N VAL A 57 -39.99 18.26 -31.55
CA VAL A 57 -38.63 17.75 -31.30
C VAL A 57 -38.18 18.19 -29.92
N ALA A 58 -37.84 17.21 -29.07
CA ALA A 58 -37.25 17.43 -27.76
C ALA A 58 -35.92 16.69 -27.67
N THR A 59 -34.92 17.35 -27.10
CA THR A 59 -33.69 16.70 -26.64
C THR A 59 -33.84 16.34 -25.17
N ASP A 60 -33.06 15.38 -24.68
CA ASP A 60 -33.09 14.98 -23.27
C ASP A 60 -31.69 14.61 -22.77
N PHE A 61 -31.59 14.03 -21.57
CA PHE A 61 -30.29 13.67 -20.97
C PHE A 61 -30.03 12.16 -20.92
N ARG A 62 -30.77 11.35 -21.69
CA ARG A 62 -30.65 9.88 -21.64
C ARG A 62 -29.27 9.38 -22.05
N GLU A 63 -28.54 10.14 -22.87
CA GLU A 63 -27.22 9.75 -23.41
C GLU A 63 -26.09 9.85 -22.38
N ILE A 64 -26.22 10.69 -21.36
CA ILE A 64 -25.20 10.82 -20.30
C ILE A 64 -24.97 9.47 -19.59
N PRO A 65 -25.98 8.80 -19.01
CA PRO A 65 -25.79 7.51 -18.36
C PRO A 65 -25.37 6.42 -19.34
N LEU A 66 -25.86 6.45 -20.59
CA LEU A 66 -25.47 5.51 -21.64
C LEU A 66 -23.97 5.56 -21.95
N LEU A 67 -23.43 6.76 -22.11
CA LEU A 67 -22.01 6.95 -22.37
C LEU A 67 -21.15 6.65 -21.13
N ILE A 68 -21.65 6.92 -19.92
CA ILE A 68 -20.94 6.59 -18.67
C ILE A 68 -20.87 5.06 -18.46
N SER A 69 -21.92 4.32 -18.84
CA SER A 69 -21.97 2.86 -18.67
C SER A 69 -20.80 2.14 -19.34
N LEU A 70 -20.30 2.70 -20.45
CA LEU A 70 -19.16 2.22 -21.22
C LEU A 70 -17.88 2.10 -20.37
N PHE A 71 -17.77 2.87 -19.28
CA PHE A 71 -16.62 2.84 -18.38
C PHE A 71 -16.67 1.71 -17.35
N TYR A 72 -17.87 1.15 -17.12
CA TYR A 72 -18.15 0.11 -16.12
C TYR A 72 -18.35 -1.28 -16.74
N LEU A 73 -18.91 -1.32 -17.95
CA LEU A 73 -19.17 -2.56 -18.67
C LEU A 73 -17.89 -3.14 -19.25
N LYS A 74 -17.71 -4.44 -19.07
CA LYS A 74 -16.58 -5.25 -19.56
C LYS A 74 -16.95 -6.15 -20.74
N ASN A 75 -18.24 -6.25 -21.04
CA ASN A 75 -18.76 -7.04 -22.15
C ASN A 75 -19.86 -6.23 -22.84
N PRO A 76 -19.79 -6.01 -24.16
CA PRO A 76 -20.76 -5.20 -24.89
C PRO A 76 -22.17 -5.82 -24.91
N LEU A 77 -22.34 -7.11 -24.63
CA LEU A 77 -23.67 -7.75 -24.59
C LEU A 77 -24.58 -7.14 -23.52
N TYR A 78 -24.02 -6.58 -22.45
CA TYR A 78 -24.80 -5.91 -21.40
C TYR A 78 -25.45 -4.60 -21.87
N LEU A 79 -24.96 -4.02 -22.98
CA LEU A 79 -25.59 -2.84 -23.60
C LEU A 79 -27.00 -3.15 -24.10
N ILE A 80 -27.33 -4.42 -24.39
CA ILE A 80 -28.69 -4.82 -24.77
C ILE A 80 -29.69 -4.45 -23.67
N VAL A 81 -29.36 -4.79 -22.42
CA VAL A 81 -30.23 -4.52 -21.26
C VAL A 81 -30.44 -3.03 -21.09
N GLU A 82 -29.36 -2.26 -21.22
CA GLU A 82 -29.39 -0.81 -21.11
C GLU A 82 -30.27 -0.17 -22.19
N CYS A 83 -30.08 -0.54 -23.47
CA CYS A 83 -30.89 -0.05 -24.57
C CYS A 83 -32.38 -0.47 -24.46
N VAL A 84 -32.68 -1.62 -23.86
CA VAL A 84 -34.08 -2.01 -23.58
C VAL A 84 -34.73 -1.02 -22.62
N PHE A 85 -34.08 -0.64 -21.52
CA PHE A 85 -34.64 0.35 -20.60
C PHE A 85 -34.78 1.73 -21.26
N THR A 86 -33.78 2.18 -21.99
CA THR A 86 -33.82 3.47 -22.70
C THR A 86 -34.98 3.56 -23.69
N THR A 87 -35.31 2.45 -24.36
CA THR A 87 -36.41 2.44 -25.34
C THR A 87 -37.80 2.44 -24.70
N MET A 88 -37.92 2.12 -23.42
CA MET A 88 -39.20 2.28 -22.70
C MET A 88 -39.66 3.74 -22.62
N ASN A 89 -38.75 4.70 -22.82
CA ASN A 89 -39.06 6.13 -22.92
C ASN A 89 -39.13 6.62 -24.39
N THR A 90 -39.48 5.74 -25.33
CA THR A 90 -39.83 6.12 -26.71
C THR A 90 -41.24 6.71 -26.72
N ALA A 91 -41.42 7.82 -27.45
CA ALA A 91 -42.73 8.45 -27.62
C ALA A 91 -43.75 7.45 -28.22
N PRO A 92 -45.06 7.58 -27.95
CA PRO A 92 -46.07 6.63 -28.44
C PRO A 92 -46.08 6.42 -29.96
N ASN A 93 -45.70 7.45 -30.72
CA ASN A 93 -45.63 7.42 -32.19
C ASN A 93 -44.24 7.03 -32.72
N GLY A 94 -43.26 6.84 -31.83
CA GLY A 94 -41.90 6.43 -32.20
C GLY A 94 -41.79 4.91 -32.31
N SER A 95 -40.87 4.44 -33.15
CA SER A 95 -40.57 3.01 -33.23
C SER A 95 -39.60 2.62 -32.10
N TYR A 96 -39.98 1.62 -31.30
CA TYR A 96 -39.13 1.09 -30.23
C TYR A 96 -37.87 0.42 -30.80
N LEU A 97 -38.03 -0.37 -31.87
CA LEU A 97 -36.93 -1.09 -32.52
C LEU A 97 -35.93 -0.12 -33.16
N ALA A 98 -36.45 0.91 -33.81
CA ALA A 98 -35.72 2.05 -34.34
C ALA A 98 -34.82 2.68 -33.27
N ASN A 99 -35.43 3.08 -32.16
CA ASN A 99 -34.74 3.72 -31.06
C ASN A 99 -33.70 2.78 -30.43
N PHE A 100 -34.02 1.48 -30.33
CA PHE A 100 -33.11 0.48 -29.80
C PHE A 100 -31.85 0.33 -30.67
N LEU A 101 -32.02 0.08 -31.96
CA LEU A 101 -30.93 -0.18 -32.89
C LEU A 101 -29.99 1.01 -32.99
N MET A 102 -30.54 2.22 -33.03
CA MET A 102 -29.78 3.47 -33.07
C MET A 102 -28.83 3.62 -31.89
N HIS A 103 -29.31 3.46 -30.66
CA HIS A 103 -28.46 3.54 -29.48
C HIS A 103 -27.49 2.35 -29.42
N PHE A 104 -27.97 1.14 -29.67
CA PHE A 104 -27.17 -0.09 -29.55
C PHE A 104 -25.96 -0.10 -30.49
N ILE A 105 -26.16 0.22 -31.77
CA ILE A 105 -25.08 0.30 -32.77
C ILE A 105 -24.04 1.35 -32.35
N SER A 106 -24.52 2.54 -31.99
CA SER A 106 -23.66 3.67 -31.62
C SER A 106 -22.85 3.36 -30.34
N LEU A 107 -23.48 2.74 -29.34
CA LEU A 107 -22.81 2.36 -28.08
C LEU A 107 -21.81 1.23 -28.26
N ILE A 108 -22.06 0.27 -29.16
CA ILE A 108 -21.06 -0.75 -29.50
C ILE A 108 -19.78 -0.09 -30.04
N VAL A 109 -19.91 0.87 -30.94
CA VAL A 109 -18.75 1.60 -31.48
C VAL A 109 -18.03 2.35 -30.36
N GLY A 110 -18.77 3.08 -29.52
CA GLY A 110 -18.23 3.77 -28.35
C GLY A 110 -17.49 2.84 -27.38
N TYR A 111 -18.04 1.65 -27.13
CA TYR A 111 -17.44 0.62 -26.27
C TYR A 111 -16.07 0.15 -26.80
N TYR A 112 -15.98 -0.18 -28.08
CA TYR A 112 -14.73 -0.65 -28.68
C TYR A 112 -13.69 0.46 -28.72
N TYR A 113 -14.10 1.69 -29.05
CA TYR A 113 -13.20 2.84 -29.00
C TYR A 113 -12.66 3.04 -27.58
N TYR A 114 -13.54 3.09 -26.57
CA TYR A 114 -13.14 3.21 -25.17
C TYR A 114 -12.13 2.13 -24.79
N SER A 115 -12.42 0.88 -25.14
CA SER A 115 -11.56 -0.27 -24.87
C SER A 115 -10.18 -0.16 -25.50
N ILE A 116 -10.06 0.43 -26.69
CA ILE A 116 -8.79 0.63 -27.40
C ILE A 116 -8.00 1.78 -26.77
N VAL A 117 -8.63 2.94 -26.55
CA VAL A 117 -7.98 4.13 -26.00
C VAL A 117 -7.52 3.89 -24.57
N TYR A 118 -8.35 3.23 -23.75
CA TYR A 118 -8.04 2.91 -22.36
C TYR A 118 -6.77 2.06 -22.21
N ARG A 119 -6.47 1.18 -23.18
CA ARG A 119 -5.26 0.34 -23.14
C ARG A 119 -3.96 1.12 -23.37
N LYS A 120 -3.99 2.32 -23.95
CA LYS A 120 -2.79 3.08 -24.33
C LYS A 120 -2.16 3.93 -23.22
N ASN A 121 -2.69 3.85 -21.99
CA ASN A 121 -2.14 4.51 -20.78
C ASN A 121 -1.80 6.01 -20.95
N TYR A 122 -2.63 6.74 -21.71
CA TYR A 122 -2.48 8.19 -21.87
C TYR A 122 -2.74 8.94 -20.56
N ASN A 123 -2.26 10.19 -20.47
CA ASN A 123 -2.65 11.12 -19.40
C ASN A 123 -4.19 11.27 -19.36
N TYR A 124 -4.78 11.26 -18.17
CA TYR A 124 -6.24 11.33 -17.97
C TYR A 124 -6.89 12.54 -18.68
N TYR A 125 -6.22 13.69 -18.74
CA TYR A 125 -6.72 14.86 -19.46
C TYR A 125 -6.80 14.64 -20.98
N ILE A 126 -5.79 13.96 -21.54
CA ILE A 126 -5.77 13.59 -22.97
C ILE A 126 -6.89 12.60 -23.26
N GLN A 127 -7.13 11.63 -22.37
CA GLN A 127 -8.23 10.68 -22.52
C GLN A 127 -9.59 11.39 -22.48
N GLY A 128 -9.78 12.36 -21.59
CA GLY A 128 -10.97 13.19 -21.55
C GLY A 128 -11.16 14.01 -22.84
N LEU A 129 -10.10 14.59 -23.40
CA LEU A 129 -10.18 15.33 -24.66
C LEU A 129 -10.53 14.41 -25.85
N LEU A 130 -9.87 13.25 -25.95
CA LEU A 130 -10.19 12.23 -26.95
C LEU A 130 -11.64 11.75 -26.81
N TRP A 131 -12.15 11.66 -25.58
CA TRP A 131 -13.54 11.31 -25.31
C TRP A 131 -14.54 12.37 -25.80
N VAL A 132 -14.22 13.65 -25.66
CA VAL A 132 -15.05 14.73 -26.23
C VAL A 132 -15.12 14.58 -27.74
N ILE A 133 -13.98 14.42 -28.41
CA ILE A 133 -13.92 14.24 -29.87
C ILE A 133 -14.72 13.01 -30.30
N LEU A 134 -14.56 11.89 -29.59
CA LEU A 134 -15.34 10.68 -29.84
C LEU A 134 -16.83 10.95 -29.70
N THR A 135 -17.26 11.64 -28.65
CA THR A 135 -18.68 11.90 -28.42
C THR A 135 -19.26 12.77 -29.54
N LEU A 136 -18.52 13.76 -30.04
CA LEU A 136 -18.96 14.53 -31.20
C LEU A 136 -19.09 13.65 -32.46
N ILE A 137 -18.14 12.75 -32.69
CA ILE A 137 -18.20 11.76 -33.78
C ILE A 137 -19.37 10.79 -33.57
N TYR A 138 -19.63 10.35 -32.34
CA TYR A 138 -20.75 9.50 -31.96
C TYR A 138 -22.07 10.13 -32.40
N TYR A 139 -22.32 11.40 -32.05
CA TYR A 139 -23.54 12.10 -32.44
C TYR A 139 -23.61 12.34 -33.96
N GLY A 140 -22.55 12.87 -34.58
CA GLY A 140 -22.57 13.27 -35.98
C GLY A 140 -22.52 12.12 -36.98
N VAL A 141 -21.74 11.08 -36.71
CA VAL A 141 -21.46 10.01 -37.68
C VAL A 141 -22.34 8.77 -37.43
N PHE A 142 -22.73 8.52 -36.19
CA PHE A 142 -23.48 7.30 -35.85
C PHE A 142 -24.93 7.61 -35.49
N LEU A 143 -25.17 8.44 -34.48
CA LEU A 143 -26.52 8.67 -33.95
C LEU A 143 -27.41 9.40 -34.95
N ALA A 144 -27.00 10.57 -35.45
CA ALA A 144 -27.84 11.37 -36.35
C ALA A 144 -28.17 10.66 -37.68
N PRO A 145 -27.22 10.03 -38.40
CA PRO A 145 -27.55 9.24 -39.58
C PRO A 145 -28.49 8.07 -39.27
N ALA A 146 -28.29 7.39 -38.14
CA ALA A 146 -29.16 6.30 -37.72
C ALA A 146 -30.60 6.78 -37.49
N ILE A 147 -30.81 7.91 -36.79
CA ILE A 147 -32.14 8.54 -36.61
C ILE A 147 -32.82 8.74 -37.96
N ILE A 148 -32.12 9.34 -38.92
CA ILE A 148 -32.70 9.75 -40.20
C ILE A 148 -33.05 8.53 -41.05
N ILE A 149 -32.13 7.58 -41.18
CA ILE A 149 -32.35 6.34 -41.95
C ILE A 149 -33.56 5.59 -41.39
N VAL A 150 -33.62 5.47 -40.06
CA VAL A 150 -34.69 4.76 -39.37
C VAL A 150 -36.03 5.47 -39.54
N ASN A 151 -36.08 6.80 -39.46
CA ASN A 151 -37.30 7.59 -39.70
C ASN A 151 -37.76 7.52 -41.17
N MET A 152 -36.83 7.48 -42.13
CA MET A 152 -37.12 7.29 -43.55
C MET A 152 -37.69 5.90 -43.82
N VAL A 153 -37.05 4.85 -43.30
CA VAL A 153 -37.52 3.45 -43.43
C VAL A 153 -38.88 3.25 -42.75
N SER A 154 -39.13 3.93 -41.64
CA SER A 154 -40.40 3.85 -40.91
C SER A 154 -41.53 4.68 -41.53
N GLY A 155 -41.25 5.47 -42.58
CA GLY A 155 -42.25 6.36 -43.20
C GLY A 155 -42.71 7.53 -42.31
N ILE A 156 -41.94 7.85 -41.26
CA ILE A 156 -42.24 8.94 -40.33
C ILE A 156 -41.75 10.29 -40.89
N SER A 157 -40.69 10.27 -41.71
CA SER A 157 -40.09 11.47 -42.28
C SER A 157 -41.00 12.17 -43.27
N GLN A 158 -41.36 13.42 -43.01
CA GLN A 158 -42.08 14.28 -43.95
C GLN A 158 -41.16 14.89 -45.01
N GLU A 159 -39.88 15.09 -44.66
CA GLU A 159 -38.87 15.65 -45.55
C GLU A 159 -38.09 14.53 -46.27
N PRO A 160 -38.05 14.52 -47.62
CA PRO A 160 -37.35 13.47 -48.37
C PRO A 160 -35.84 13.67 -48.42
N SER A 161 -35.35 14.89 -48.17
CA SER A 161 -33.91 15.19 -48.24
C SER A 161 -33.19 14.76 -46.96
N PHE A 162 -32.27 13.80 -47.10
CA PHE A 162 -31.42 13.35 -46.00
C PHE A 162 -30.65 14.50 -45.35
N TRP A 163 -30.07 15.39 -46.16
CA TRP A 163 -29.21 16.47 -45.68
C TRP A 163 -29.96 17.54 -44.89
N VAL A 164 -31.21 17.83 -45.27
CA VAL A 164 -32.06 18.78 -44.52
C VAL A 164 -32.37 18.20 -43.14
N ASN A 165 -32.87 16.95 -43.09
CA ASN A 165 -33.09 16.24 -41.83
C ASN A 165 -31.83 16.13 -40.96
N TYR A 166 -30.67 15.92 -41.59
CA TYR A 166 -29.40 15.84 -40.89
C TYR A 166 -29.03 17.16 -40.20
N LEU A 167 -29.13 18.28 -40.93
CA LEU A 167 -28.84 19.58 -40.34
C LEU A 167 -29.83 19.94 -39.23
N ASP A 168 -31.11 19.59 -39.37
CA ASP A 168 -32.14 19.83 -38.36
C ASP A 168 -31.90 19.00 -37.09
N VAL A 169 -31.59 17.70 -37.25
CA VAL A 169 -31.24 16.83 -36.12
C VAL A 169 -29.98 17.34 -35.42
N MET A 170 -28.93 17.70 -36.17
CA MET A 170 -27.69 18.22 -35.59
C MET A 170 -27.90 19.56 -34.88
N PHE A 171 -28.71 20.46 -35.44
CA PHE A 171 -29.04 21.74 -34.81
C PHE A 171 -29.83 21.54 -33.51
N THR A 172 -30.77 20.60 -33.52
CA THR A 172 -31.59 20.27 -32.34
C THR A 172 -30.73 19.61 -31.25
N ALA A 173 -29.96 18.60 -31.62
CA ALA A 173 -29.13 17.80 -30.71
C ALA A 173 -27.88 18.54 -30.20
N ARG A 174 -27.54 19.72 -30.72
CA ARG A 174 -26.27 20.41 -30.37
C ARG A 174 -26.06 20.63 -28.88
N PHE A 175 -27.13 20.97 -28.15
CA PHE A 175 -27.03 21.24 -26.72
C PHE A 175 -26.76 19.94 -25.96
N GLU A 176 -27.51 18.91 -26.29
CA GLU A 176 -27.34 17.58 -25.74
C GLU A 176 -25.94 17.05 -26.03
N MET A 177 -25.50 17.08 -27.29
CA MET A 177 -24.17 16.67 -27.73
C MET A 177 -23.05 17.37 -26.95
N VAL A 178 -23.11 18.70 -26.79
CA VAL A 178 -22.11 19.47 -26.03
C VAL A 178 -22.17 19.12 -24.54
N SER A 179 -23.36 19.02 -23.97
CA SER A 179 -23.51 18.69 -22.54
C SER A 179 -23.06 17.26 -22.22
N SER A 180 -23.46 16.28 -23.02
CA SER A 180 -23.06 14.87 -22.90
C SER A 180 -21.56 14.70 -23.06
N SER A 181 -20.95 15.30 -24.08
CA SER A 181 -19.49 15.21 -24.27
C SER A 181 -18.71 15.81 -23.10
N PHE A 182 -19.15 16.95 -22.57
CA PHE A 182 -18.49 17.61 -21.45
C PHE A 182 -18.66 16.82 -20.13
N VAL A 183 -19.90 16.46 -19.78
CA VAL A 183 -20.22 15.75 -18.53
C VAL A 183 -19.53 14.38 -18.50
N THR A 184 -19.63 13.61 -19.58
CA THR A 184 -19.05 12.27 -19.65
C THR A 184 -17.52 12.31 -19.69
N SER A 185 -16.91 13.33 -20.30
CA SER A 185 -15.46 13.54 -20.28
C SER A 185 -14.93 13.87 -18.88
N ILE A 186 -15.58 14.79 -18.16
CA ILE A 186 -15.23 15.08 -16.76
C ILE A 186 -15.40 13.83 -15.90
N PHE A 187 -16.50 13.11 -16.08
CA PHE A 187 -16.75 11.86 -15.37
C PHE A 187 -15.64 10.84 -15.65
N LEU A 188 -15.22 10.68 -16.90
CA LEU A 188 -14.13 9.78 -17.29
C LEU A 188 -12.83 10.14 -16.59
N ILE A 189 -12.45 11.42 -16.59
CA ILE A 189 -11.24 11.90 -15.91
C ILE A 189 -11.31 11.57 -14.41
N GLN A 190 -12.44 11.87 -13.76
CA GLN A 190 -12.63 11.58 -12.34
C GLN A 190 -12.57 10.07 -12.05
N PHE A 191 -13.22 9.26 -12.89
CA PHE A 191 -13.22 7.80 -12.78
C PHE A 191 -11.80 7.23 -12.84
N GLN A 192 -10.98 7.75 -13.75
CA GLN A 192 -9.58 7.33 -13.89
C GLN A 192 -8.71 7.75 -12.71
N ILE A 193 -8.85 8.98 -12.24
CA ILE A 193 -8.15 9.47 -11.04
C ILE A 193 -8.48 8.59 -9.85
N ARG A 194 -9.76 8.25 -9.62
CA ARG A 194 -10.16 7.37 -8.51
C ARG A 194 -9.55 5.98 -8.63
N ARG A 195 -9.62 5.34 -9.80
CA ARG A 195 -9.01 4.02 -10.01
C ARG A 195 -7.51 4.04 -9.78
N SER A 196 -6.85 5.13 -10.18
CA SER A 196 -5.43 5.33 -9.91
C SER A 196 -5.15 5.47 -8.42
N LEU A 197 -5.92 6.30 -7.70
CA LEU A 197 -5.80 6.45 -6.26
C LEU A 197 -6.04 5.15 -5.51
N GLU A 198 -7.06 4.36 -5.88
CA GLU A 198 -7.31 3.04 -5.29
C GLU A 198 -6.14 2.07 -5.51
N LYS A 199 -5.55 2.08 -6.71
CA LYS A 199 -4.36 1.27 -7.00
C LYS A 199 -3.16 1.70 -6.16
N HIS A 200 -2.89 3.00 -6.06
CA HIS A 200 -1.79 3.53 -5.24
C HIS A 200 -2.01 3.22 -3.76
N LYS A 201 -3.24 3.35 -3.26
CA LYS A 201 -3.61 2.98 -1.88
C LYS A 201 -3.31 1.50 -1.62
N LYS A 202 -3.76 0.59 -2.49
CA LYS A 202 -3.50 -0.85 -2.33
C LYS A 202 -2.01 -1.19 -2.36
N ASN A 203 -1.26 -0.56 -3.26
CA ASN A 203 0.20 -0.75 -3.33
C ASN A 203 0.86 -0.26 -2.02
N LEU A 204 0.49 0.94 -1.56
CA LEU A 204 1.02 1.49 -0.31
C LEU A 204 0.68 0.63 0.90
N GLU A 205 -0.54 0.09 0.99
CA GLU A 205 -0.92 -0.85 2.04
C GLU A 205 -0.07 -2.13 2.02
N SER A 206 0.25 -2.64 0.82
CA SER A 206 1.15 -3.79 0.65
C SER A 206 2.56 -3.47 1.12
N ASP A 207 3.11 -2.33 0.68
CA ASP A 207 4.48 -1.90 1.01
C ASP A 207 4.61 -1.67 2.53
N VAL A 208 3.63 -1.01 3.16
CA VAL A 208 3.61 -0.79 4.61
C VAL A 208 3.57 -2.12 5.36
N LYS A 209 2.76 -3.08 4.89
CA LYS A 209 2.67 -4.40 5.51
C LYS A 209 4.00 -5.14 5.44
N GLU A 210 4.68 -5.11 4.30
CA GLU A 210 5.99 -5.73 4.10
C GLU A 210 7.04 -5.09 5.02
N ARG A 211 7.16 -3.77 5.01
CA ARG A 211 8.11 -3.04 5.88
C ARG A 211 7.84 -3.26 7.36
N THR A 212 6.56 -3.36 7.75
CA THR A 212 6.20 -3.65 9.14
C THR A 212 6.66 -5.05 9.55
N ALA A 213 6.54 -6.04 8.66
CA ALA A 213 7.03 -7.39 8.92
C ALA A 213 8.56 -7.44 9.01
N GLU A 214 9.28 -6.74 8.12
CA GLU A 214 10.75 -6.61 8.18
C GLU A 214 11.22 -5.97 9.49
N LEU A 215 10.58 -4.86 9.90
CA LEU A 215 10.89 -4.17 11.16
C LEU A 215 10.61 -5.06 12.37
N ALA A 216 9.51 -5.81 12.37
CA ALA A 216 9.20 -6.76 13.43
C ALA A 216 10.27 -7.85 13.54
N HIS A 217 10.74 -8.37 12.40
CA HIS A 217 11.82 -9.36 12.35
C HIS A 217 13.14 -8.80 12.88
N ALA A 218 13.59 -7.64 12.37
CA ALA A 218 14.82 -6.99 12.80
C ALA A 218 14.80 -6.64 14.30
N ASN A 219 13.66 -6.20 14.84
CA ASN A 219 13.49 -5.96 16.26
C ASN A 219 13.61 -7.25 17.10
N ALA A 220 13.10 -8.38 16.61
CA ALA A 220 13.24 -9.66 17.28
C ALA A 220 14.71 -10.14 17.30
N GLU A 221 15.44 -9.94 16.20
CA GLU A 221 16.88 -10.24 16.12
C GLU A 221 17.71 -9.36 17.06
N LEU A 222 17.45 -8.04 17.06
CA LEU A 222 18.11 -7.09 17.96
C LEU A 222 17.87 -7.45 19.42
N LYS A 223 16.63 -7.82 19.77
CA LYS A 223 16.30 -8.27 21.12
C LYS A 223 17.09 -9.51 21.50
N THR A 224 17.15 -10.50 20.62
CA THR A 224 17.93 -11.73 20.84
C THR A 224 19.42 -11.43 21.00
N MET A 225 19.98 -10.53 20.19
CA MET A 225 21.36 -10.10 20.31
C MET A 225 21.62 -9.37 21.63
N ASN A 226 20.71 -8.51 22.06
CA ASN A 226 20.81 -7.79 23.32
C ASN A 226 20.78 -8.76 24.52
N ASP A 227 19.85 -9.72 24.52
CA ASP A 227 19.76 -10.75 25.55
C ASP A 227 21.06 -11.58 25.63
N ASN A 228 21.65 -11.93 24.48
CA ASN A 228 22.93 -12.63 24.42
C ASN A 228 24.10 -11.78 24.94
N LEU A 229 24.14 -10.49 24.60
CA LEU A 229 25.16 -9.56 25.08
C LEU A 229 25.06 -9.39 26.60
N ASP A 230 23.85 -9.24 27.14
CA ASP A 230 23.61 -9.14 28.58
C ASP A 230 24.11 -10.38 29.33
N GLN A 231 23.85 -11.58 28.79
CA GLN A 231 24.39 -12.83 29.36
C GLN A 231 25.92 -12.87 29.31
N LEU A 232 26.53 -12.45 28.19
CA LEU A 232 27.98 -12.43 28.04
C LEU A 232 28.63 -11.42 28.99
N VAL A 233 28.04 -10.23 29.14
CA VAL A 233 28.47 -9.21 30.10
C VAL A 233 28.40 -9.77 31.51
N LYS A 234 27.28 -10.37 31.92
CA LYS A 234 27.14 -11.01 33.24
C LYS A 234 28.23 -12.06 33.49
N LYS A 235 28.46 -12.96 32.52
CA LYS A 235 29.49 -14.01 32.61
C LYS A 235 30.90 -13.43 32.74
N ARG A 236 31.23 -12.38 31.98
CA ARG A 236 32.54 -11.72 32.05
C ARG A 236 32.73 -10.95 33.34
N THR A 237 31.72 -10.20 33.78
CA THR A 237 31.76 -9.47 35.05
C THR A 237 31.96 -10.42 36.22
N GLN A 238 31.26 -11.56 36.24
CA GLN A 238 31.48 -12.59 37.26
C GLN A 238 32.92 -13.12 37.22
N LYS A 239 33.45 -13.44 36.03
CA LYS A 239 34.84 -13.91 35.90
C LYS A 239 35.87 -12.89 36.38
N VAL A 240 35.67 -11.61 36.06
CA VAL A 240 36.55 -10.52 36.54
C VAL A 240 36.48 -10.40 38.06
N HIS A 241 35.29 -10.51 38.65
CA HIS A 241 35.14 -10.49 40.10
C HIS A 241 35.85 -11.68 40.78
N GLU A 242 35.67 -12.89 40.24
CA GLU A 242 36.40 -14.08 40.70
C GLU A 242 37.93 -13.88 40.63
N GLN A 243 38.45 -13.26 39.57
CA GLN A 243 39.88 -12.96 39.43
C GLN A 243 40.36 -11.84 40.38
N TYR A 244 39.52 -10.83 40.61
CA TYR A 244 39.82 -9.75 41.54
C TYR A 244 39.98 -10.28 42.97
N ASP A 245 39.04 -11.10 43.44
CA ASP A 245 39.09 -11.73 44.76
C ASP A 245 40.35 -12.61 44.93
N GLN A 246 40.76 -13.30 43.85
CA GLN A 246 42.01 -14.05 43.83
C GLN A 246 43.22 -13.14 44.00
N MET A 247 43.33 -12.06 43.23
CA MET A 247 44.44 -11.11 43.34
C MET A 247 44.52 -10.49 44.74
N LEU A 248 43.36 -10.19 45.34
CA LEU A 248 43.29 -9.67 46.71
C LEU A 248 43.86 -10.67 47.72
N LYS A 249 43.50 -11.96 47.60
CA LYS A 249 44.02 -13.03 48.46
C LYS A 249 45.54 -13.17 48.32
N TYR A 250 46.08 -13.11 47.10
CA TYR A 250 47.54 -13.16 46.88
C TYR A 250 48.26 -11.95 47.47
N ALA A 251 47.73 -10.74 47.25
CA ALA A 251 48.32 -9.52 47.77
C ALA A 251 48.40 -9.54 49.31
N ASN A 252 47.36 -10.08 49.97
CA ASN A 252 47.35 -10.28 51.42
C ASN A 252 48.43 -11.28 51.89
N LEU A 253 48.47 -12.49 51.31
CA LEU A 253 49.49 -13.51 51.63
C LEU A 253 50.91 -12.97 51.42
N ASN A 254 51.17 -12.28 50.32
CA ASN A 254 52.48 -11.71 50.04
C ASN A 254 52.86 -10.60 51.04
N SER A 255 51.93 -9.69 51.32
CA SER A 255 52.21 -8.52 52.18
C SER A 255 52.41 -8.88 53.66
N HIS A 256 51.69 -9.88 54.17
CA HIS A 256 51.70 -10.25 55.59
C HIS A 256 52.51 -11.51 55.87
N GLU A 257 52.20 -12.59 55.15
CA GLU A 257 52.75 -13.92 55.47
C GLU A 257 54.17 -14.08 54.93
N VAL A 258 54.47 -13.63 53.71
CA VAL A 258 55.83 -13.74 53.12
C VAL A 258 56.79 -12.72 53.72
N ARG A 259 56.32 -11.49 53.93
CA ARG A 259 57.17 -10.39 54.41
C ARG A 259 57.71 -10.64 55.82
N ALA A 260 56.92 -11.24 56.70
CA ALA A 260 57.30 -11.49 58.09
C ALA A 260 58.54 -12.40 58.26
N PRO A 261 58.60 -13.63 57.73
CA PRO A 261 59.78 -14.49 57.79
C PRO A 261 60.95 -13.90 57.00
N LEU A 262 60.70 -13.22 55.87
CA LEU A 262 61.76 -12.57 55.11
C LEU A 262 62.47 -11.48 55.92
N SER A 263 61.71 -10.60 56.57
CA SER A 263 62.28 -9.58 57.46
C SER A 263 62.98 -10.20 58.67
N ARG A 264 62.46 -11.30 59.24
CA ARG A 264 63.15 -12.07 60.29
C ARG A 264 64.49 -12.61 59.81
N MET A 265 64.53 -13.24 58.64
CA MET A 265 65.77 -13.77 58.06
C MET A 265 66.80 -12.67 57.78
N GLN A 266 66.38 -11.54 57.21
CA GLN A 266 67.27 -10.40 56.96
C GLN A 266 67.86 -9.86 58.27
N GLY A 267 67.04 -9.70 59.31
CA GLY A 267 67.50 -9.29 60.63
C GLY A 267 68.47 -10.29 61.28
N LEU A 268 68.12 -11.59 61.27
CA LEU A 268 68.98 -12.64 61.79
C LEU A 268 70.33 -12.71 61.07
N MET A 269 70.33 -12.57 59.73
CA MET A 269 71.56 -12.53 58.93
C MET A 269 72.46 -11.35 59.34
N SER A 270 71.92 -10.16 59.55
CA SER A 270 72.73 -9.02 60.02
C SER A 270 73.39 -9.27 61.38
N ILE A 271 72.66 -9.89 62.31
CA ILE A 271 73.19 -10.20 63.66
C ILE A 271 74.26 -11.31 63.58
N ILE A 272 74.06 -12.35 62.76
CA ILE A 272 75.01 -13.45 62.57
C ILE A 272 76.37 -12.93 62.08
N ILE A 273 76.37 -11.95 61.18
CA ILE A 273 77.60 -11.37 60.62
C ILE A 273 78.42 -10.67 61.71
N GLU A 274 77.74 -9.98 62.64
CA GLU A 274 78.37 -9.18 63.69
C GLU A 274 78.68 -9.98 64.98
N GLU A 275 78.12 -11.19 65.15
CA GLU A 275 78.28 -12.00 66.36
C GLU A 275 79.65 -12.74 66.41
N PRO A 276 80.53 -12.42 67.38
CA PRO A 276 81.82 -13.07 67.54
C PRO A 276 81.77 -14.43 68.24
N ASP A 277 80.77 -14.69 69.09
CA ASP A 277 80.67 -15.95 69.83
C ASP A 277 80.11 -17.09 68.97
N MET A 278 80.85 -18.20 68.90
CA MET A 278 80.49 -19.33 68.03
C MET A 278 79.22 -20.04 68.51
N GLN A 279 79.01 -20.13 69.83
CA GLN A 279 77.83 -20.77 70.41
C GLN A 279 76.57 -19.98 70.07
N SER A 280 76.59 -18.67 70.33
CA SER A 280 75.50 -17.73 70.02
C SER A 280 75.21 -17.65 68.52
N LYS A 281 76.27 -17.70 67.70
CA LYS A 281 76.15 -17.75 66.23
C LYS A 281 75.41 -19.00 65.76
N MET A 282 75.68 -20.18 66.34
CA MET A 282 74.97 -21.42 66.00
C MET A 282 73.48 -21.34 66.37
N GLU A 283 73.12 -20.73 67.50
CA GLU A 283 71.72 -20.51 67.88
C GLU A 283 70.97 -19.58 66.90
N LEU A 284 71.65 -18.51 66.43
CA LEU A 284 71.09 -17.60 65.42
C LEU A 284 70.92 -18.28 64.05
N ILE A 285 71.86 -19.14 63.65
CA ILE A 285 71.75 -19.95 62.43
C ILE A 285 70.54 -20.90 62.51
N GLU A 286 70.27 -21.50 63.67
CA GLU A 286 69.09 -22.35 63.83
C GLU A 286 67.78 -21.54 63.70
N LYS A 287 67.72 -20.33 64.28
CA LYS A 287 66.56 -19.43 64.10
C LYS A 287 66.39 -18.96 62.64
N LEU A 288 67.49 -18.76 61.93
CA LEU A 288 67.49 -18.40 60.51
C LEU A 288 66.92 -19.56 59.68
N LYS A 289 67.35 -20.79 59.99
CA LYS A 289 66.83 -22.01 59.37
C LYS A 289 65.31 -22.17 59.59
N ILE A 290 64.83 -22.00 60.83
CA ILE A 290 63.39 -22.02 61.14
C ILE A 290 62.64 -20.97 60.31
N SER A 291 63.13 -19.73 60.24
CA SER A 291 62.49 -18.66 59.45
C SER A 291 62.49 -18.95 57.94
N SER A 292 63.51 -19.66 57.45
CA SER A 292 63.59 -20.12 56.06
C SER A 292 62.62 -21.26 55.76
N GLU A 293 62.44 -22.20 56.69
CA GLU A 293 61.45 -23.28 56.59
C GLU A 293 60.01 -22.74 56.65
N GLU A 294 59.75 -21.74 57.49
CA GLU A 294 58.47 -21.02 57.52
C GLU A 294 58.17 -20.33 56.19
N LEU A 295 59.15 -19.63 55.59
CA LEU A 295 58.98 -19.01 54.29
C LEU A 295 58.70 -20.06 53.20
N ASP A 296 59.44 -21.18 53.19
CA ASP A 296 59.23 -22.27 52.23
C ASP A 296 57.81 -22.85 52.35
N ALA A 297 57.33 -23.06 53.58
CA ALA A 297 55.96 -23.50 53.83
C ALA A 297 54.91 -22.51 53.28
N ILE A 298 55.12 -21.21 53.46
CA ILE A 298 54.23 -20.16 52.91
C ILE A 298 54.27 -20.15 51.38
N VAL A 299 55.44 -20.30 50.76
CA VAL A 299 55.60 -20.37 49.30
C VAL A 299 54.90 -21.61 48.73
N ILE A 300 55.04 -22.76 49.39
CA ILE A 300 54.33 -23.99 49.03
C ILE A 300 52.81 -23.76 49.13
N GLN A 301 52.34 -23.13 50.21
CA GLN A 301 50.92 -22.84 50.39
C GLN A 301 50.39 -21.88 49.31
N MET A 302 51.15 -20.85 48.94
CA MET A 302 50.80 -19.95 47.83
C MET A 302 50.71 -20.69 46.49
N ASN A 303 51.66 -21.58 46.21
CA ASN A 303 51.67 -22.39 45.00
C ASN A 303 50.50 -23.40 44.95
N GLN A 304 50.12 -23.98 46.10
CA GLN A 304 48.94 -24.86 46.18
C GLN A 304 47.63 -24.11 45.97
N ILE A 305 47.51 -22.88 46.47
CA ILE A 305 46.37 -22.00 46.18
C ILE A 305 46.33 -21.64 44.69
N LEU A 306 47.48 -21.43 44.05
CA LEU A 306 47.59 -21.22 42.59
C LEU A 306 47.14 -22.45 41.81
N GLU A 307 47.66 -23.64 42.12
CA GLU A 307 47.38 -24.87 41.38
C GLU A 307 45.94 -25.35 41.54
N SER A 308 45.43 -25.39 42.77
CA SER A 308 44.06 -25.84 43.04
C SER A 308 43.02 -24.97 42.30
N GLU A 309 43.31 -23.69 42.13
CA GLU A 309 42.44 -22.74 41.43
C GLU A 309 42.69 -22.72 39.91
N LEU A 310 43.92 -22.95 39.42
CA LEU A 310 44.22 -23.16 37.99
C LEU A 310 43.52 -24.41 37.44
N ILE A 311 43.44 -25.47 38.24
CA ILE A 311 42.74 -26.71 37.90
C ILE A 311 41.22 -26.47 37.84
N LYS A 312 40.66 -25.67 38.76
CA LYS A 312 39.24 -25.24 38.68
C LYS A 312 38.96 -24.40 37.44
N GLY A 313 39.90 -23.52 37.06
CA GLY A 313 39.80 -22.71 35.84
C GLY A 313 39.78 -23.53 34.55
N LYS A 314 40.51 -24.65 34.48
CA LYS A 314 40.53 -25.55 33.31
C LYS A 314 39.29 -26.45 33.19
N LYS A 315 38.59 -26.76 34.28
CA LYS A 315 37.37 -27.61 34.27
C LYS A 315 36.07 -26.87 33.91
N LYS A 316 36.07 -25.53 33.90
CA LYS A 316 34.89 -24.68 33.59
C LYS A 316 34.83 -24.21 32.11
N VAL A 317 35.78 -24.63 31.26
CA VAL A 317 35.81 -24.37 29.81
C VAL A 317 35.29 -25.60 29.07
#